data_AF-A0A496TWF3-F1
#
_entry.id   AF-A0A496TWF3-F1
#
_cell.length_a   1.000
_cell.length_b   1.000
_cell.length_c   1.000
_cell.angle_alpha   90.00
_cell.angle_beta   90.00
_cell.angle_gamma   90.00
#
_symmetry.space_group_name_H-M   'P 1'
#
loop_
_entity.id
_entity.type
_entity.pdbx_description
1 polymer ?
#
loop_
_entity_poly.entity_id
_entity_poly.type
_entity_poly.pdbx_seq_one_letter_code
_entity_poly.pdbx_strand_id
1 'polypeptide(L)'
;MLLEAKLDTASLISADELLANEITVFSDRVRIDVQTVTPGLHFEDAWRNREVMEYRNQKFYVAARNDLIASKRAAGYKIDLEDVRLLELSNKQKS
;
A
#
# COMPACT_ATOMS: atom_id res chain seq x y z
N MET A 1 24.85 -36.01 1.65
CA MET A 1 25.40 -34.70 1.23
C MET A 1 24.43 -33.49 1.30
N LEU A 2 23.22 -33.60 1.85
CA LEU A 2 22.52 -32.45 2.49
C LEU A 2 21.85 -32.85 3.81
N LEU A 3 21.40 -34.11 3.93
CA LEU A 3 20.85 -34.69 5.16
C LEU A 3 21.87 -34.83 6.31
N GLU A 4 23.16 -35.04 6.00
CA GLU A 4 24.22 -35.16 7.00
C GLU A 4 24.70 -33.82 7.58
N ALA A 5 24.32 -32.70 6.94
CA ALA A 5 24.82 -31.39 7.34
C ALA A 5 24.06 -30.78 8.53
N LYS A 6 22.99 -31.41 9.04
CA LYS A 6 22.11 -30.87 10.11
C LYS A 6 21.66 -29.42 9.87
N LEU A 7 21.54 -29.01 8.60
CA LEU A 7 21.14 -27.65 8.21
C LEU A 7 19.66 -27.56 7.82
N ASP A 8 18.89 -28.63 7.98
CA ASP A 8 17.45 -28.64 7.75
C ASP A 8 16.71 -28.43 9.08
N THR A 9 16.79 -27.22 9.63
CA THR A 9 16.11 -26.87 10.89
C THR A 9 14.59 -26.82 10.74
N ALA A 10 14.09 -26.76 9.51
CA ALA A 10 12.65 -26.70 9.22
C ALA A 10 11.96 -28.07 9.37
N SER A 11 12.68 -29.18 9.17
CA SER A 11 12.15 -30.53 9.37
C SER A 11 12.33 -31.06 10.80
N LEU A 12 12.95 -30.27 11.68
CA LEU A 12 13.16 -30.57 13.10
C LEU A 12 12.07 -29.99 14.02
N ILE A 13 11.04 -29.34 13.48
CA ILE A 13 9.92 -28.79 14.25
C ILE A 13 8.63 -29.50 13.88
N SER A 14 7.90 -29.98 14.89
CA SER A 14 6.54 -30.48 14.72
C SER A 14 5.52 -29.34 14.64
N ALA A 15 4.36 -29.57 14.04
CA ALA A 15 3.27 -28.59 14.04
C ALA A 15 2.88 -28.18 15.47
N ASP A 16 2.94 -29.13 16.41
CA ASP A 16 2.63 -28.90 17.82
C ASP A 16 3.70 -28.04 18.52
N GLU A 17 4.99 -28.24 18.23
CA GLU A 17 6.07 -27.37 18.73
C GLU A 17 6.01 -25.97 18.12
N LEU A 18 5.57 -25.83 16.85
CA LEU A 18 5.36 -24.53 16.22
C LEU A 18 4.21 -23.78 16.90
N LEU A 19 3.13 -24.47 17.28
CA LEU A 19 1.98 -23.89 17.99
C LEU A 19 2.27 -23.58 19.46
N ALA A 20 3.19 -24.30 20.09
CA ALA A 20 3.62 -24.06 21.47
C ALA A 20 4.48 -22.79 21.64
N ASN A 21 5.06 -22.28 20.54
CA ASN A 21 5.78 -21.02 20.51
C ASN A 21 4.86 -19.94 19.96
N GLU A 22 4.56 -18.91 20.75
CA GLU A 22 3.72 -17.80 20.34
C GLU A 22 4.41 -17.01 19.21
N ILE A 23 4.06 -17.31 17.96
CA ILE A 23 4.43 -16.46 16.82
C ILE A 23 3.56 -15.22 16.92
N THR A 24 4.09 -14.16 17.52
CA THR A 24 3.42 -12.85 17.56
C THR A 24 3.33 -12.31 16.13
N VAL A 25 2.25 -12.63 15.42
CA VAL A 25 1.91 -11.97 14.16
C VAL A 25 1.43 -10.56 14.54
N PHE A 26 2.35 -9.60 14.48
CA PHE A 26 2.08 -8.19 14.67
C PHE A 26 1.14 -7.69 13.57
N SER A 27 -0.17 -7.81 13.80
CA SER A 27 -1.25 -7.30 12.93
C SER A 27 -1.50 -5.80 13.12
N ASP A 28 -0.76 -5.16 14.02
CA ASP A 28 -0.84 -3.77 14.44
C ASP A 28 0.13 -2.83 13.71
N ARG A 29 1.02 -3.36 12.87
CA ARG A 29 2.01 -2.55 12.15
C ARG A 29 1.42 -1.92 10.88
N VAL A 30 1.22 -0.62 10.92
CA VAL A 30 0.96 0.19 9.73
C VAL A 30 2.22 0.20 8.86
N ARG A 31 2.11 -0.32 7.63
CA ARG A 31 3.16 -0.15 6.61
C ARG A 31 3.05 1.25 6.02
N ILE A 32 4.15 1.98 6.03
CA ILE A 32 4.28 3.28 5.37
C ILE A 32 5.28 3.12 4.23
N ASP A 33 4.82 3.37 3.01
CA ASP A 33 5.70 3.47 1.84
C ASP A 33 5.98 4.95 1.54
N VAL A 34 7.26 5.30 1.39
CA VAL A 34 7.69 6.65 1.02
C VAL A 34 8.21 6.62 -0.41
N GLN A 35 7.62 7.44 -1.28
CA GLN A 35 8.02 7.56 -2.67
C GLN A 35 8.60 8.94 -2.93
N THR A 36 9.81 9.00 -3.47
CA THR A 36 10.45 10.25 -3.91
C THR A 36 10.11 10.60 -5.35
N VAL A 37 9.63 9.60 -6.11
CA VAL A 37 9.17 9.74 -7.49
C VAL A 37 7.91 8.90 -7.65
N THR A 38 6.89 9.49 -8.24
CA THR A 38 5.62 8.83 -8.55
C THR A 38 5.29 9.10 -10.01
N PRO A 39 5.15 8.07 -10.87
CA PRO A 39 4.80 8.25 -12.27
C PRO A 39 3.54 9.09 -12.43
N GLY A 40 3.53 9.97 -13.44
CA GLY A 40 2.39 10.84 -13.74
C GLY A 40 2.22 12.03 -12.78
N LEU A 41 3.16 12.26 -11.86
CA LEU A 41 3.13 13.38 -10.92
C LEU A 41 4.46 14.11 -10.84
N HIS A 42 4.38 15.45 -10.79
CA HIS A 42 5.44 16.30 -10.29
C HIS A 42 5.04 16.82 -8.91
N PHE A 43 5.97 16.75 -7.95
CA PHE A 43 5.67 17.09 -6.55
C PHE A 43 5.15 18.51 -6.40
N GLU A 44 5.75 19.48 -7.08
CA GLU A 44 5.36 20.89 -6.98
C GLU A 44 3.90 21.11 -7.41
N ASP A 45 3.47 20.44 -8.48
CA ASP A 45 2.10 20.52 -8.99
C ASP A 45 1.12 19.84 -8.04
N ALA A 46 1.42 18.61 -7.63
CA ALA A 46 0.59 17.84 -6.70
C ALA A 46 0.47 18.55 -5.34
N TRP A 47 1.55 19.17 -4.85
CA TRP A 47 1.55 19.91 -3.60
C TRP A 47 0.73 21.20 -3.70
N ARG A 48 0.82 21.91 -4.82
CA ARG A 48 0.02 23.11 -5.08
C ARG A 48 -1.49 22.77 -5.15
N ASN A 49 -1.83 21.64 -5.75
CA ASN A 49 -3.20 21.18 -5.94
C ASN A 49 -3.77 20.39 -4.74
N ARG A 50 -2.97 20.13 -3.70
CA ARG A 50 -3.35 19.25 -2.57
C ARG A 50 -4.71 19.60 -1.97
N GLU A 51 -5.46 18.58 -1.60
CA GLU A 51 -6.68 18.72 -0.82
C GLU A 51 -6.34 18.66 0.68
N VAL A 52 -6.96 19.53 1.47
CA VAL A 52 -6.81 19.53 2.93
C VAL A 52 -8.02 18.82 3.52
N MET A 53 -7.78 17.68 4.18
CA MET A 53 -8.82 16.90 4.85
C MET A 53 -8.63 16.98 6.37
N GLU A 54 -9.73 17.00 7.12
CA GLU A 54 -9.71 16.93 8.57
C GLU A 54 -10.32 15.60 9.03
N TYR A 55 -9.57 14.84 9.81
CA TYR A 55 -10.02 13.58 10.38
C TYR A 55 -9.54 13.46 11.81
N ARG A 56 -10.47 13.26 12.76
CA ARG A 56 -10.19 13.17 14.21
C ARG A 56 -9.30 14.32 14.72
N ASN A 57 -9.65 15.56 14.33
CA ASN A 57 -8.92 16.79 14.66
C ASN A 57 -7.47 16.85 14.13
N GLN A 58 -7.11 15.99 13.18
CA GLN A 58 -5.83 16.03 12.48
C GLN A 58 -6.07 16.49 11.04
N LYS A 59 -5.27 17.46 10.60
CA LYS A 59 -5.23 17.89 9.20
C LYS A 59 -4.31 16.98 8.40
N PHE A 60 -4.80 16.52 7.26
CA PHE A 60 -4.07 15.73 6.28
C PHE A 60 -3.99 16.50 4.96
N TYR A 61 -2.83 16.44 4.33
CA TYR A 61 -2.59 16.98 2.99
C TYR A 61 -2.54 15.81 2.02
N VAL A 62 -3.55 15.69 1.17
CA VAL A 62 -3.68 14.55 0.25
C VAL A 62 -3.60 15.05 -1.19
N ALA A 63 -3.12 14.19 -2.09
CA ALA A 63 -3.12 14.48 -3.52
C ALA A 63 -4.57 14.69 -4.00
N ALA A 64 -4.77 15.68 -4.88
CA ALA A 64 -6.07 15.89 -5.49
C ALA A 64 -6.52 14.66 -6.27
N ARG A 65 -7.82 14.47 -6.39
CA ARG A 65 -8.37 13.30 -7.09
C ARG A 65 -7.86 13.15 -8.53
N ASN A 66 -7.72 14.26 -9.27
CA ASN A 66 -7.24 14.25 -10.65
C ASN A 66 -5.76 13.86 -10.74
N ASP A 67 -4.96 14.32 -9.78
CA ASP A 67 -3.54 13.96 -9.66
C ASP A 67 -3.40 12.46 -9.35
N LEU A 68 -4.24 11.92 -8.45
CA LEU A 68 -4.28 10.48 -8.17
C LEU A 68 -4.61 9.64 -9.41
N ILE A 69 -5.59 10.08 -10.21
CA ILE A 69 -5.95 9.40 -11.47
C ILE A 69 -4.79 9.45 -12.48
N ALA A 70 -4.14 10.60 -12.64
CA ALA A 70 -3.00 10.76 -13.54
C ALA A 70 -1.87 9.79 -13.15
N SER A 71 -1.60 9.68 -11.85
CA SER A 71 -0.58 8.76 -11.35
C SER A 71 -0.89 7.29 -11.64
N LYS A 72 -2.12 6.85 -11.34
CA LYS A 72 -2.55 5.47 -11.57
C LYS A 72 -2.55 5.10 -13.05
N ARG A 73 -2.99 6.01 -13.93
CA ARG A 73 -2.90 5.81 -15.37
C ARG A 73 -1.45 5.68 -15.84
N ALA A 74 -0.54 6.49 -15.30
CA ALA A 74 0.87 6.44 -15.65
C ALA A 74 1.58 5.17 -15.13
N ALA A 75 1.16 4.63 -13.97
CA ALA A 75 1.66 3.36 -13.45
C ALA A 75 1.22 2.17 -14.35
N GLY A 76 -0.02 2.19 -14.83
CA GLY A 76 -0.50 1.29 -15.88
C GLY A 76 -0.74 -0.16 -15.47
N TYR A 77 -0.61 -0.51 -14.18
CA TYR A 77 -0.96 -1.85 -13.70
C TYR A 77 -2.49 -2.08 -13.80
N LYS A 78 -2.89 -3.33 -14.01
CA LYS A 78 -4.31 -3.70 -14.16
C LYS A 78 -5.16 -3.21 -12.97
N ILE A 79 -4.63 -3.31 -11.75
CA ILE A 79 -5.32 -2.86 -10.54
C ILE A 79 -5.46 -1.33 -10.50
N ASP A 80 -4.43 -0.58 -10.91
CA ASP A 80 -4.48 0.87 -10.97
C ASP A 80 -5.48 1.39 -12.01
N LEU A 81 -5.59 0.70 -13.15
CA LEU A 81 -6.60 1.03 -14.16
C LEU A 81 -8.03 0.77 -13.68
N GLU A 82 -8.24 -0.27 -12.88
CA GLU A 82 -9.55 -0.52 -12.25
C GLU A 82 -9.88 0.54 -11.19
N ASP A 83 -8.89 0.95 -10.39
CA ASP A 83 -9.05 2.06 -9.45
C ASP A 83 -9.42 3.36 -10.16
N VAL A 84 -8.78 3.66 -11.30
CA VAL A 84 -9.13 4.83 -12.14
C VAL A 84 -10.59 4.76 -12.58
N ARG A 85 -11.05 3.59 -13.03
CA ARG A 85 -12.44 3.38 -13.43
C ARG A 85 -13.40 3.69 -12.28
N LEU A 86 -13.14 3.13 -11.08
CA LEU A 86 -13.97 3.36 -9.89
C LEU A 86 -13.99 4.82 -9.46
N LEU A 87 -12.81 5.46 -9.45
CA LEU A 87 -12.70 6.88 -9.17
C LEU A 87 -13.58 7.67 -10.12
N GLU A 88 -13.49 7.46 -11.43
CA GLU A 88 -14.28 8.17 -12.45
C GLU A 88 -15.80 7.98 -12.34
N LEU A 89 -16.27 6.78 -11.99
CA LEU A 89 -17.70 6.54 -11.75
C LEU A 89 -18.23 7.36 -10.58
N SER A 90 -17.47 7.46 -9.48
CA SER A 90 -17.89 8.22 -8.29
C SER A 90 -18.08 9.73 -8.55
N ASN A 91 -17.44 10.26 -9.61
CA ASN A 91 -17.58 11.67 -9.98
C ASN A 91 -18.91 11.95 -10.70
N LYS A 92 -19.40 11.00 -11.50
CA LYS A 92 -20.65 11.15 -12.26
C LYS A 92 -21.90 11.15 -11.37
N GLN A 93 -21.81 10.61 -10.15
CA GLN A 93 -22.93 10.57 -9.20
C GLN A 93 -23.06 11.85 -8.35
N LYS A 94 -22.05 12.73 -8.37
CA LYS A 94 -22.05 14.00 -7.62
C LYS A 94 -22.37 15.23 -8.48
N SER A 95 -22.66 15.05 -9.77
CA SER A 95 -23.07 16.09 -10.72
C SER A 95 -24.52 15.90 -11.13
#